data_AF-A0A496VMM9-F1
#
_entry.id   AF-A0A496VMM9-F1
#
_cell.length_a   1.000
_cell.length_b   1.000
_cell.length_c   1.000
_cell.angle_alpha   90.00
_cell.angle_beta   90.00
_cell.angle_gamma   90.00
#
_symmetry.space_group_name_H-M   'P 1'
#
loop_
_entity.id
_entity.type
_entity.pdbx_description
1 polymer ?
#
loop_
_entity_poly.entity_id
_entity_poly.type
_entity_poly.pdbx_seq_one_letter_code
_entity_poly.pdbx_strand_id
1 'polypeptide(L)' 'MSPNYWVIVPAAGSGSRMASQRPKQYLPLHGKPILQHTLERLC' A
#
# COMPACT_ATOMS: atom_id res chain seq x y z
N MET A 1 10.82 26.54 -9.13
CA MET A 1 9.95 25.86 -8.14
C MET A 1 9.64 24.48 -8.69
N SER A 2 9.82 23.43 -7.88
CA SER A 2 9.37 22.09 -8.25
C SER A 2 7.84 22.04 -8.16
N PRO A 3 7.14 21.41 -9.10
CA PRO A 3 5.69 21.24 -9.01
C PRO A 3 5.31 20.40 -7.78
N ASN A 4 4.23 20.80 -7.10
CA ASN A 4 3.60 20.01 -6.04
C ASN A 4 2.63 19.02 -6.67
N TYR A 5 2.78 17.73 -6.35
CA TYR A 5 1.92 16.67 -6.85
C TYR A 5 1.04 16.12 -5.73
N TRP A 6 -0.24 15.91 -6.04
CA TRP A 6 -1.15 15.15 -5.19
C TRP A 6 -1.22 13.72 -5.72
N VAL A 7 -1.03 12.74 -4.85
CA VAL A 7 -0.99 11.33 -5.22
C VAL A 7 -2.12 10.58 -4.53
N ILE A 8 -2.84 9.74 -5.28
CA ILE A 8 -3.85 8.83 -4.77
C ILE A 8 -3.29 7.42 -4.85
N VAL A 9 -3.27 6.71 -3.71
CA VAL A 9 -2.85 5.30 -3.64
C VAL A 9 -4.09 4.41 -3.50
N PRO A 10 -4.57 3.78 -4.58
CA PRO A 10 -5.75 2.93 -4.51
C PRO A 10 -5.46 1.61 -3.77
N ALA A 11 -6.18 1.37 -2.67
CA ALA A 11 -6.05 0.19 -1.82
C ALA A 11 -7.37 -0.59 -1.62
N ALA A 12 -8.36 -0.40 -2.50
CA ALA A 12 -9.73 -0.93 -2.33
C ALA A 12 -9.95 -2.38 -2.81
N GLY A 13 -8.92 -3.05 -3.35
CA GLY A 13 -9.06 -4.40 -3.85
C GLY A 13 -9.21 -5.44 -2.74
N SER A 14 -10.13 -6.39 -2.91
CA SER A 14 -10.43 -7.44 -1.91
C SER A 14 -9.26 -8.36 -1.57
N GLY A 15 -8.28 -8.49 -2.47
CA GLY A 15 -7.11 -9.34 -2.23
C GLY A 15 -7.43 -10.84 -2.22
N SER A 16 -8.47 -11.28 -2.92
CA SER A 16 -8.95 -12.68 -2.93
C SER A 16 -7.87 -13.74 -3.23
N ARG A 17 -6.86 -13.38 -4.02
CA ARG A 17 -5.72 -14.25 -4.36
C ARG A 17 -4.66 -14.39 -3.25
N MET A 18 -4.73 -13.56 -2.21
CA MET A 18 -3.76 -13.55 -1.11
C MET A 18 -4.04 -14.62 -0.05
N ALA A 19 -5.17 -15.35 -0.16
CA ALA A 19 -5.58 -16.40 0.78
C ALA A 19 -5.48 -15.97 2.26
N SER A 20 -5.89 -14.73 2.55
CA SER A 20 -5.76 -14.10 3.85
C SER A 20 -7.10 -13.48 4.29
N GLN A 21 -7.38 -13.55 5.59
CA GLN A 21 -8.50 -12.86 6.22
C GLN A 21 -8.26 -11.35 6.41
N ARG A 22 -6.99 -10.93 6.37
CA ARG A 22 -6.60 -9.52 6.46
C ARG A 22 -6.54 -8.90 5.06
N PRO A 23 -7.07 -7.67 4.85
CA PRO A 23 -6.95 -6.97 3.57
C PRO A 23 -5.50 -6.87 3.10
N LYS A 24 -5.28 -7.02 1.79
CA LYS A 24 -3.92 -7.20 1.22
C LYS A 24 -2.93 -6.10 1.62
N GLN A 25 -3.39 -4.86 1.71
CA GLN A 25 -2.55 -3.70 1.97
C GLN A 25 -1.91 -3.72 3.37
N TYR A 26 -2.48 -4.50 4.29
CA TYR A 26 -1.97 -4.68 5.66
C TYR A 26 -1.14 -5.96 5.84
N LEU A 27 -0.96 -6.75 4.79
CA LEU A 27 -0.13 -7.95 4.87
C LEU A 27 1.34 -7.56 5.03
N PRO A 28 2.10 -8.28 5.88
CA PRO A 28 3.51 -8.02 6.05
C PRO A 28 4.30 -8.48 4.82
N LEU A 29 5.22 -7.64 4.39
CA LEU A 29 6.28 -7.91 3.44
C LEU A 29 7.58 -7.45 4.10
N HIS A 30 8.53 -8.35 4.33
CA HIS A 30 9.78 -8.04 5.06
C HIS A 30 9.56 -7.31 6.39
N GLY A 31 8.57 -7.77 7.18
CA GLY A 31 8.29 -7.21 8.51
C GLY A 31 7.51 -5.89 8.55
N LYS A 32 7.17 -5.28 7.40
CA LYS A 32 6.33 -4.08 7.31
C LYS A 32 5.09 -4.32 6.45
N PRO A 33 3.93 -3.67 6.71
CA PRO A 33 2.78 -3.74 5.83
C PRO A 33 3.11 -3.30 4.39
N ILE A 34 2.50 -3.93 3.39
CA ILE A 34 2.64 -3.54 1.97
C ILE A 34 2.33 -2.04 1.79
N LEU A 35 1.28 -1.51 2.43
CA LEU A 35 0.93 -0.09 2.34
C LEU A 35 2.04 0.82 2.88
N GLN A 36 2.74 0.40 3.93
CA GLN A 36 3.82 1.19 4.51
C GLN A 36 4.98 1.35 3.52
N HIS A 37 5.39 0.28 2.85
CA HIS A 37 6.43 0.37 1.80
C HIS A 37 6.04 1.35 0.70
N THR A 38 4.77 1.36 0.29
CA THR A 38 4.26 2.28 -0.74
C THR A 38 4.32 3.73 -0.28
N LEU A 39 3.89 4.01 0.96
CA LEU A 39 3.92 5.37 1.50
C LEU A 39 5.34 5.87 1.75
N GLU A 40 6.24 5.05 2.29
CA GLU A 40 7.67 5.40 2.48
C GLU A 40 8.38 5.75 1.16
N ARG A 41 7.87 5.27 0.01
CA ARG A 41 8.44 5.59 -1.29
C ARG A 41 7.89 6.88 -1.90
N LEU A 42 6.64 7.22 -1.57
CA LEU A 42 5.86 8.29 -2.20
C LEU A 42 5.72 9.55 -1.33
N CYS A 43 5.96 9.45 -0.03
CA CYS A 43 5.90 10.52 0.98
C CYS A 43 7.27 10.77 1.58
#